data_AF-A0A1S8C7S0-F1
#
_entry.id   AF-A0A1S8C7S0-F1
#
_cell.length_a   1.000
_cell.length_b   1.000
_cell.length_c   1.000
_cell.angle_alpha   90.00
_cell.angle_beta   90.00
_cell.angle_gamma   90.00
#
_symmetry.space_group_name_H-M   'P 1'
#
loop_
_entity.id
_entity.type
_entity.pdbx_description
1 polymer ?
#
loop_
_entity_poly.entity_id
_entity_poly.type
_entity_poly.pdbx_seq_one_letter_code
_entity_poly.pdbx_strand_id
1 'polypeptide(L)' 'PATLLAVTAWARGQGALAGVALDRALDSEPTYPFAVLLRRALHACLPPSAIRDLVREAAAGPVVMARPRPPAPDWWPW' A
#
# COMPACT_ATOMS: atom_id res chain seq x y z
N PRO A 1 -0.73 9.81 7.77
CA PRO A 1 0.01 8.85 8.66
C PRO A 1 -0.84 7.69 9.18
N ALA A 2 -2.11 7.93 9.56
CA ALA A 2 -2.99 6.91 10.12
C ALA A 2 -3.22 5.69 9.20
N THR A 3 -3.29 5.89 7.88
CA THR A 3 -3.41 4.78 6.92
C THR A 3 -2.21 3.82 6.93
N LEU A 4 -0.98 4.34 7.04
CA LEU A 4 0.21 3.49 7.15
C LEU A 4 0.21 2.71 8.47
N LEU A 5 -0.19 3.35 9.56
CA LEU A 5 -0.37 2.66 10.85
C LEU A 5 -1.43 1.55 10.74
N ALA A 6 -2.53 1.79 10.04
CA ALA A 6 -3.55 0.77 9.84
C ALA A 6 -2.99 -0.46 9.10
N VAL A 7 -2.23 -0.24 8.02
CA VAL A 7 -1.61 -1.31 7.26
C VAL A 7 -0.62 -2.11 8.12
N THR A 8 0.26 -1.44 8.87
CA THR A 8 1.26 -2.12 9.71
C THR A 8 0.65 -2.85 10.90
N ALA A 9 -0.34 -2.25 11.56
CA ALA A 9 -1.09 -2.88 12.65
C ALA A 9 -1.81 -4.13 12.15
N TRP A 10 -2.48 -4.05 11.00
CA TRP A 10 -3.18 -5.19 10.42
C TRP A 10 -2.22 -6.31 10.01
N ALA A 11 -1.09 -6.00 9.37
CA ALA A 11 -0.07 -6.99 9.00
C ALA A 11 0.48 -7.77 10.23
N ARG A 12 0.50 -7.13 11.41
CA ARG A 12 0.90 -7.71 12.70
C ARG A 12 -0.23 -8.43 13.45
N GLY A 13 -1.44 -8.49 12.89
CA GLY A 13 -2.61 -9.12 13.52
C GLY A 13 -3.34 -8.23 14.53
N GLN A 14 -3.02 -6.95 14.62
CA GLN A 14 -3.64 -5.99 15.54
C GLN A 14 -4.89 -5.36 14.92
N GLY A 15 -5.90 -6.19 14.63
CA GLY A 15 -7.10 -5.75 13.89
C GLY A 15 -7.86 -4.59 14.51
N ALA A 16 -7.97 -4.55 15.84
CA ALA A 16 -8.63 -3.45 16.55
C ALA A 16 -7.87 -2.11 16.36
N LEU A 17 -6.53 -2.13 16.47
CA LEU A 17 -5.71 -0.95 16.25
C LEU A 17 -5.77 -0.49 14.77
N ALA A 18 -5.80 -1.44 13.84
CA ALA A 18 -6.00 -1.13 12.43
C ALA A 18 -7.35 -0.45 12.17
N GLY A 19 -8.42 -0.91 12.85
CA GLY A 19 -9.74 -0.29 12.81
C GLY A 19 -9.71 1.17 13.28
N VAL A 20 -9.15 1.44 14.46
CA VAL A 20 -9.03 2.81 15.01
C VAL A 20 -8.20 3.71 14.10
N ALA A 21 -7.09 3.19 13.54
CA ALA A 21 -6.26 3.94 12.62
C ALA A 21 -7.00 4.27 11.31
N LEU A 22 -7.84 3.37 10.81
CA LEU A 22 -8.71 3.64 9.65
C LEU A 22 -9.81 4.66 9.96
N ASP A 23 -10.35 4.68 11.18
CA ASP A 23 -11.36 5.67 11.57
C ASP A 23 -10.71 7.06 11.53
N ARG A 24 -9.53 7.19 12.15
CA ARG A 24 -8.76 8.44 12.11
C ARG A 24 -8.37 8.88 10.69
N ALA A 25 -8.05 7.93 9.81
CA ALA A 25 -7.73 8.24 8.42
C ALA A 25 -8.94 8.80 7.67
N LEU A 26 -10.11 8.18 7.84
CA LEU A 26 -11.35 8.58 7.17
C LEU A 26 -11.99 9.83 7.80
N ASP A 27 -11.81 10.05 9.10
CA ASP A 27 -12.18 11.31 9.75
C ASP A 27 -11.40 12.50 9.16
N SER A 28 -10.13 12.28 8.77
CA SER A 28 -9.27 13.32 8.19
C SER A 28 -9.51 13.51 6.69
N GLU A 29 -9.69 12.44 5.92
CA GLU A 29 -9.98 12.50 4.49
C GLU A 29 -10.98 11.39 4.12
N PRO A 30 -12.30 11.70 4.17
CA PRO A 30 -13.36 10.70 4.02
C PRO A 30 -13.35 9.96 2.69
N THR A 31 -12.80 10.61 1.65
CA THR A 31 -12.77 10.09 0.29
C THR A 31 -11.44 9.44 -0.07
N TYR A 32 -10.48 9.29 0.85
CA TYR A 32 -9.19 8.69 0.52
C TYR A 32 -9.37 7.23 0.09
N PRO A 33 -9.24 6.90 -1.21
CA PRO A 33 -9.76 5.63 -1.75
C PRO A 33 -9.11 4.42 -1.10
N PHE A 34 -7.81 4.53 -0.78
CA PHE A 34 -7.07 3.44 -0.15
C PHE A 34 -7.56 3.14 1.28
N ALA A 35 -7.85 4.17 2.09
CA ALA A 35 -8.42 3.95 3.42
C ALA A 35 -9.83 3.35 3.35
N VAL A 36 -10.66 3.77 2.39
CA VAL A 36 -11.99 3.18 2.16
C VAL A 36 -11.88 1.70 1.77
N LEU A 37 -10.95 1.35 0.88
CA LEU A 37 -10.72 -0.04 0.49
C LEU A 37 -10.27 -0.91 1.68
N LEU A 38 -9.30 -0.43 2.46
CA LEU A 38 -8.83 -1.13 3.66
C LEU A 38 -9.95 -1.33 4.69
N ARG A 39 -10.79 -0.30 4.91
CA ARG A 39 -11.97 -0.39 5.80
C ARG A 39 -12.92 -1.50 5.36
N ARG A 40 -13.23 -1.59 4.06
CA ARG A 40 -14.11 -2.65 3.52
C ARG A 40 -13.50 -4.03 3.72
N ALA A 41 -12.21 -4.19 3.42
CA ALA A 41 -11.52 -5.46 3.58
C ALA A 41 -11.45 -5.89 5.07
N LEU A 42 -11.28 -4.94 6.00
CA LEU A 42 -11.26 -5.23 7.44
C LEU A 42 -12.65 -5.69 7.91
N HIS A 43 -13.72 -5.04 7.45
CA HIS A 43 -15.10 -5.47 7.71
C HIS A 43 -15.45 -6.82 7.11
N ALA A 44 -14.82 -7.18 5.99
CA ALA A 44 -14.93 -8.51 5.38
C ALA A 44 -14.09 -9.59 6.08
N CYS A 45 -13.45 -9.27 7.21
CA CYS A 45 -12.60 -10.17 7.97
C CYS A 45 -11.44 -10.77 7.15
N LEU A 46 -10.84 -10.00 6.23
CA LEU A 46 -9.66 -10.47 5.51
C LEU A 46 -8.52 -10.81 6.48
N PRO A 47 -7.84 -11.95 6.30
CA PRO A 47 -6.79 -12.37 7.21
C PRO A 47 -5.57 -11.43 7.09
N PRO A 48 -4.78 -11.28 8.17
CA PRO A 48 -3.53 -10.50 8.14
C PRO A 48 -2.53 -10.92 7.04
N SER A 49 -2.57 -12.18 6.59
CA SER A 49 -1.74 -12.66 5.48
C SER A 49 -2.03 -11.93 4.18
N ALA A 50 -3.31 -11.68 3.85
CA ALA A 50 -3.70 -11.02 2.61
C ALA A 50 -3.10 -9.61 2.49
N ILE A 51 -3.06 -8.84 3.60
CA ILE A 51 -2.43 -7.52 3.62
C ILE A 51 -0.91 -7.63 3.50
N ARG A 52 -0.29 -8.63 4.13
CA ARG A 52 1.17 -8.85 3.98
C ARG A 52 1.54 -9.17 2.54
N ASP A 53 0.75 -9.99 1.88
CA ASP A 53 0.96 -10.37 0.48
C ASP A 53 0.80 -9.15 -0.43
N LEU A 54 -0.29 -8.39 -0.25
CA LEU A 54 -0.52 -7.14 -0.99
C LEU A 54 0.62 -6.11 -0.81
N VAL A 55 1.11 -5.92 0.42
CA VAL A 55 2.22 -4.99 0.70
C VAL A 55 3.51 -5.49 0.06
N ARG A 56 3.76 -6.81 0.09
CA ARG A 56 4.93 -7.42 -0.57
C ARG A 56 4.89 -7.22 -2.07
N GLU A 57 3.73 -7.47 -2.70
CA GLU A 57 3.52 -7.26 -4.13
C GLU A 57 3.71 -5.79 -4.51
N ALA A 58 3.13 -4.86 -3.74
CA ALA A 58 3.31 -3.44 -3.98
C ALA A 58 4.78 -2.99 -3.83
N ALA A 59 5.50 -3.54 -2.85
CA ALA A 59 6.92 -3.23 -2.62
C ALA A 59 7.86 -3.83 -3.67
N ALA A 60 7.47 -4.94 -4.31
CA ALA A 60 8.21 -5.50 -5.44
C ALA A 60 8.21 -4.57 -6.67
N GLY A 61 7.32 -3.57 -6.68
CA GLY A 61 7.10 -2.66 -7.80
C GLY A 61 6.41 -3.37 -8.97
N PRO A 62 5.88 -2.61 -9.95
CA PRO A 62 5.53 -3.23 -11.21
C PRO A 62 6.78 -3.90 -11.79
N VAL A 63 6.62 -5.08 -12.41
CA VAL A 63 7.61 -5.57 -13.38
C VAL A 63 7.54 -4.58 -14.54
N VAL A 64 8.19 -3.43 -14.38
CA VAL A 64 8.56 -2.59 -15.49
C VAL A 64 9.55 -3.46 -16.24
N MET A 65 9.11 -4.06 -17.34
CA MET A 65 10.01 -4.54 -18.37
C MET A 65 10.95 -3.38 -18.63
N ALA A 66 12.17 -3.46 -18.07
CA ALA A 66 13.13 -2.39 -18.10
C ALA A 66 13.31 -2.06 -19.58
N ARG A 67 12.77 -0.91 -20.01
CA ARG A 67 12.97 -0.47 -21.39
C ARG A 67 14.49 -0.33 -21.51
N PRO A 68 15.15 -1.08 -22.40
CA PRO A 68 16.60 -1.00 -22.52
C PRO A 68 16.96 0.48 -22.69
N ARG A 69 17.91 0.97 -21.89
CA ARG A 69 18.39 2.35 -21.98
C ARG A 69 18.79 2.56 -23.46
N PRO A 70 18.21 3.55 -24.17
CA PRO A 70 18.66 3.84 -25.51
C PRO A 70 20.18 4.08 -25.49
N PRO A 71 20.93 3.63 -26.51
CA PRO A 71 22.36 3.87 -26.57
C PRO A 71 22.62 5.37 -26.45
N ALA A 72 23.74 5.73 -25.80
CA ALA A 72 24.14 7.12 -25.73
C ALA A 72 24.27 7.68 -27.16
N PRO A 73 23.73 8.88 -27.45
CA PRO A 73 23.87 9.47 -28.76
C PRO A 73 25.33 9.82 -29.04
N ASP A 74 25.69 9.90 -30.31
CA ASP A 74 27.05 10.11 -30.84
C ASP A 74 27.71 11.42 -30.37
N TRP A 75 26.92 12.44 -30.06
CA TRP A 75 27.39 13.72 -29.53
C TRP A 75 27.66 13.70 -28.02
N TRP A 76 27.35 12.60 -27.33
CA TRP A 76 27.52 12.50 -25.89
C TRP A 76 28.97 12.08 -25.54
N PRO A 77 29.70 12.85 -24.70
CA PRO A 77 31.12 12.63 -24.49
C PRO A 77 31.47 11.56 -23.42
N TRP A 78 30.48 10.96 -22.74
CA TRP A 78 30.65 9.88 -21.73
C TRP A 78 29.35 9.13 -21.35
#